data_AF-A0A7I7XNP2-F1
#
_entry.id   AF-A0A7I7XNP2-F1
#
_cell.length_a   1.000
_cell.length_b   1.000
_cell.length_c   1.000
_cell.angle_alpha   90.00
_cell.angle_beta   90.00
_cell.angle_gamma   90.00
#
_symmetry.space_group_name_H-M   'P 1'
#
loop_
_entity.id
_entity.type
_entity.pdbx_description
1 polymer ?
#
loop_
_entity_poly.entity_id
_entity_poly.type
_entity_poly.pdbx_seq_one_letter_code
_entity_poly.pdbx_strand_id
1 'polypeptide(L)'
;MGRTIRWARPLLAAAVLAAASGVALAAPASAGCEKQTYARFCDGPIGDDGKWNRCSVAYGAQTAFGQMIYPTTYSCYTVGPGEYPIHEPQYHIDP
;
A
#
# COMPACT_ATOMS: atom_id res chain seq x y z
N MET A 1 -37.25 -33.23 26.06
CA MET A 1 -37.02 -33.16 24.60
C MET A 1 -36.29 -31.87 24.28
N GLY A 2 -34.96 -31.89 24.14
CA GLY A 2 -34.16 -30.71 23.78
C GLY A 2 -33.37 -30.98 22.51
N ARG A 3 -33.81 -30.41 21.37
CA ARG A 3 -33.04 -30.45 20.12
C ARG A 3 -31.92 -29.42 20.21
N THR A 4 -30.72 -29.88 20.54
CA THR A 4 -29.52 -29.05 20.41
C THR A 4 -29.17 -28.90 18.93
N ILE A 5 -29.25 -27.67 18.45
CA ILE A 5 -28.92 -27.25 17.08
C ILE A 5 -27.40 -27.44 16.88
N ARG A 6 -27.01 -28.50 16.16
CA ARG A 6 -25.61 -28.85 15.85
C ARG A 6 -25.03 -28.10 14.63
N TRP A 7 -25.73 -27.09 14.11
CA TRP A 7 -25.43 -26.46 12.82
C TRP A 7 -24.61 -25.16 12.89
N ALA A 8 -24.17 -24.72 14.07
CA ALA A 8 -23.45 -23.46 14.23
C ALA A 8 -21.93 -23.54 13.90
N ARG A 9 -21.38 -24.74 13.69
CA ARG A 9 -19.93 -24.96 13.50
C ARG A 9 -19.37 -24.78 12.08
N PRO A 10 -20.07 -25.12 10.97
CA PRO A 10 -19.46 -25.04 9.63
C PRO A 10 -19.33 -23.60 9.10
N LEU A 11 -20.13 -22.66 9.60
CA LEU A 11 -20.13 -21.27 9.13
C LEU A 11 -18.89 -20.48 9.57
N LEU A 12 -18.35 -20.75 10.77
CA LEU A 12 -17.12 -20.09 11.22
C LEU A 12 -15.89 -20.52 10.40
N ALA A 13 -15.81 -21.80 10.03
CA ALA A 13 -14.67 -22.31 9.26
C ALA A 13 -14.59 -21.71 7.85
N ALA A 14 -15.74 -21.53 7.19
CA ALA A 14 -15.82 -20.92 5.86
C ALA A 14 -15.40 -19.44 5.87
N ALA A 15 -15.79 -18.68 6.91
CA ALA A 15 -15.42 -17.28 7.05
C ALA A 15 -13.90 -17.09 7.26
N VAL A 16 -13.26 -17.95 8.05
CA VAL A 16 -11.81 -17.90 8.29
C VAL A 16 -11.02 -18.24 7.02
N LEU A 17 -11.46 -19.23 6.24
CA LEU A 17 -10.82 -19.62 4.98
C LEU A 17 -10.94 -18.51 3.92
N ALA A 18 -12.09 -17.84 3.82
CA ALA A 18 -12.29 -16.72 2.90
C ALA A 18 -11.48 -15.47 3.30
N ALA A 19 -11.28 -15.22 4.60
CA ALA A 19 -10.42 -14.14 5.07
C ALA A 19 -8.93 -14.44 4.83
N ALA A 20 -8.50 -15.70 4.97
CA ALA A 20 -7.11 -16.10 4.78
C ALA A 20 -6.66 -16.06 3.31
N SER A 21 -7.55 -16.34 2.35
CA SER A 21 -7.22 -16.27 0.93
C SER A 21 -6.95 -14.84 0.45
N GLY A 22 -7.65 -13.84 1.01
CA GLY A 22 -7.43 -12.42 0.67
C GLY A 22 -6.03 -11.91 1.01
N VAL A 23 -5.44 -12.39 2.11
CA VAL A 23 -4.07 -12.00 2.53
C VAL A 23 -3.00 -12.66 1.66
N ALA A 24 -3.24 -13.89 1.20
CA ALA A 24 -2.30 -14.63 0.36
C ALA A 24 -2.25 -14.13 -1.11
N LEU A 25 -3.32 -13.47 -1.57
CA LEU A 25 -3.43 -12.92 -2.93
C LEU A 25 -3.12 -11.42 -3.01
N ALA A 26 -2.84 -10.77 -1.88
CA ALA A 26 -2.42 -9.37 -1.90
C ALA A 26 -1.05 -9.24 -2.57
N ALA A 27 -0.91 -8.30 -3.50
CA ALA A 27 0.38 -7.95 -4.07
C ALA A 27 1.36 -7.60 -2.93
N PRO A 28 2.66 -7.92 -3.06
CA PRO A 28 3.65 -7.49 -2.08
C PRO A 28 3.52 -5.98 -1.87
N ALA A 29 3.58 -5.51 -0.62
CA ALA A 29 3.51 -4.08 -0.30
C ALA A 29 4.63 -3.23 -0.96
N SER A 30 5.63 -3.88 -1.56
CA SER A 30 6.74 -3.28 -2.30
C SER A 30 6.65 -3.45 -3.81
N ALA A 31 5.63 -4.15 -4.33
CA ALA A 31 5.61 -4.51 -5.74
C ALA A 31 5.44 -3.24 -6.60
N GLY A 32 4.52 -2.33 -6.26
CA GLY A 32 4.35 -1.06 -6.98
C GLY A 32 5.32 0.04 -6.57
N CYS A 33 6.60 -0.26 -6.28
CA CYS A 33 7.55 0.75 -5.78
C CYS A 33 8.71 1.05 -6.72
N GLU A 34 8.94 2.35 -6.97
CA GLU A 34 10.08 2.88 -7.70
C GLU A 34 11.01 3.67 -6.78
N LYS A 35 12.33 3.42 -6.89
CA LYS A 35 13.36 4.21 -6.20
C LYS A 35 13.94 5.25 -7.14
N GLN A 36 14.03 6.47 -6.64
CA GLN A 36 14.73 7.59 -7.27
C GLN A 36 15.86 8.07 -6.35
N THR A 37 16.68 8.99 -6.85
CA THR A 37 17.87 9.48 -6.14
C THR A 37 17.54 10.10 -4.77
N TYR A 38 16.44 10.83 -4.68
CA TYR A 38 16.06 11.59 -3.47
C TYR A 38 14.76 11.11 -2.84
N ALA A 39 14.07 10.15 -3.45
CA ALA A 39 12.81 9.65 -2.95
C ALA A 39 12.54 8.21 -3.38
N ARG A 40 11.60 7.56 -2.71
CA ARG A 40 10.97 6.33 -3.16
C ARG A 40 9.47 6.54 -3.24
N PHE A 41 8.88 6.14 -4.34
CA PHE A 41 7.44 6.18 -4.56
C PHE A 41 6.89 4.76 -4.58
N CYS A 42 5.69 4.58 -4.04
CA CYS A 42 4.98 3.32 -4.03
C CYS A 42 3.51 3.59 -4.35
N ASP A 43 2.98 2.91 -5.36
CA ASP A 43 1.57 3.00 -5.72
C ASP A 43 0.82 1.76 -5.21
N GLY A 44 -0.36 2.01 -4.65
CA GLY A 44 -1.37 0.99 -4.40
C GLY A 44 -2.14 0.66 -5.68
N PRO A 45 -3.00 -0.37 -5.64
CA PRO A 45 -3.80 -0.74 -6.81
C PRO A 45 -4.70 0.40 -7.28
N ILE A 46 -4.93 0.45 -8.60
CA ILE A 46 -5.92 1.34 -9.21
C ILE A 46 -7.32 0.85 -8.84
N GLY A 47 -8.11 1.73 -8.22
CA GLY A 47 -9.51 1.51 -7.88
C GLY A 47 -10.44 1.60 -9.10
N ASP A 48 -11.71 1.26 -8.91
CA ASP A 48 -12.72 1.28 -9.98
C ASP A 48 -12.95 2.67 -10.58
N ASP A 49 -12.62 3.73 -9.83
CA ASP A 49 -12.67 5.13 -10.26
C ASP A 49 -11.42 5.57 -11.04
N GLY A 50 -10.48 4.65 -11.29
CA GLY A 50 -9.22 4.93 -11.98
C GLY A 50 -8.19 5.64 -11.12
N LYS A 51 -8.44 5.83 -9.82
CA LYS A 51 -7.51 6.48 -8.89
C LYS A 51 -6.73 5.46 -8.10
N TRP A 52 -5.57 5.86 -7.60
CA TRP A 52 -4.79 5.02 -6.69
C TRP A 52 -4.18 5.86 -5.57
N ASN A 53 -3.73 5.19 -4.51
CA ASN A 53 -2.97 5.85 -3.46
C ASN A 53 -1.48 5.77 -3.77
N ARG A 54 -0.82 6.92 -3.83
CA ARG A 54 0.63 7.03 -3.95
C ARG A 54 1.23 7.41 -2.60
N CYS A 55 2.22 6.66 -2.17
CA CYS A 55 3.02 6.94 -0.99
C CYS A 55 4.46 7.28 -1.41
N SER A 56 5.01 8.35 -0.84
CA SER A 56 6.37 8.82 -1.08
C SER A 56 7.18 8.79 0.21
N VAL A 57 8.46 8.45 0.09
CA VAL A 57 9.48 8.64 1.11
C VAL A 57 10.54 9.56 0.52
N ALA A 58 10.66 10.80 1.00
CA ALA A 58 11.76 11.67 0.61
C ALA A 58 12.94 11.45 1.57
N TYR A 59 14.11 11.12 1.03
CA TYR A 59 15.28 10.77 1.84
C TYR A 59 15.89 12.02 2.49
N GLY A 60 16.06 11.98 3.82
CA GLY A 60 16.74 13.02 4.57
C GLY A 60 18.24 13.06 4.28
N ALA A 61 18.88 14.16 4.69
CA ALA A 61 20.33 14.31 4.63
C ALA A 61 20.92 14.67 5.98
N GLN A 62 22.16 14.22 6.18
CA GLN A 62 22.96 14.49 7.37
C GLN A 62 24.33 15.03 6.94
N THR A 63 24.95 15.85 7.78
CA THR A 63 26.34 16.28 7.59
C THR A 63 27.29 15.10 7.80
N ALA A 64 28.56 15.26 7.41
CA ALA A 64 29.60 14.26 7.68
C ALA A 64 29.80 13.96 9.18
N PHE A 65 29.36 14.88 10.06
CA PHE A 65 29.42 14.74 11.51
C PHE A 65 28.09 14.27 12.13
N GLY A 66 27.14 13.81 11.31
CA GLY A 66 25.87 13.24 11.77
C GLY A 66 24.82 14.26 12.21
N GLN A 67 25.01 15.57 11.96
CA GLN A 67 23.93 16.53 12.19
C GLN A 67 22.88 16.42 11.08
N MET A 68 21.62 16.29 11.47
CA MET A 68 20.50 16.31 10.54
C MET A 68 20.42 17.68 9.83
N ILE A 69 20.41 17.68 8.50
CA ILE A 69 20.18 18.87 7.68
C ILE A 69 18.67 18.99 7.43
N TYR A 70 18.05 17.88 7.03
CA TYR A 70 16.60 17.74 6.93
C TYR A 70 16.20 16.27 7.15
N PRO A 71 15.02 16.02 7.75
CA PRO A 71 14.57 14.68 8.06
C PRO A 71 14.09 13.93 6.81
N THR A 72 14.10 12.61 6.87
CA THR A 72 13.33 11.77 5.94
C THR A 72 11.84 12.01 6.20
N THR A 73 11.08 12.29 5.15
CA THR A 73 9.62 12.50 5.25
C THR A 73 8.87 11.40 4.53
N TYR A 74 7.62 11.19 4.95
CA TYR A 74 6.69 10.23 4.36
C TYR A 74 5.34 10.90 4.13
N SER A 75 4.75 10.67 2.97
CA SER A 75 3.43 11.21 2.62
C SER A 75 2.68 10.23 1.74
N CYS A 76 1.37 10.07 1.97
CA CYS A 76 0.48 9.35 1.07
C CYS A 76 -0.67 10.24 0.64
N TYR A 77 -1.03 10.16 -0.63
CA TYR A 77 -2.13 10.92 -1.21
C TYR A 77 -2.74 10.15 -2.38
N THR A 78 -3.98 10.51 -2.73
CA THR A 78 -4.68 9.90 -3.85
C THR A 78 -4.29 10.61 -5.15
N VAL A 79 -4.00 9.83 -6.19
CA VAL A 79 -3.63 10.31 -7.53
C VAL A 79 -4.72 9.94 -8.50
N GLY A 80 -5.15 10.92 -9.29
CA GLY A 80 -6.10 10.74 -10.38
C GLY A 80 -5.40 10.43 -11.71
N PRO A 81 -6.12 9.85 -12.69
CA PRO A 81 -5.58 9.61 -14.01
C PRO A 81 -5.20 10.94 -14.67
N GLY A 82 -3.91 11.14 -14.95
CA GLY A 82 -3.40 12.39 -15.52
C GLY A 82 -3.11 13.51 -14.50
N GLU A 83 -3.40 13.31 -13.21
CA GLU A 83 -3.18 14.29 -12.14
C GLU A 83 -1.89 13.97 -11.36
N TYR A 84 -0.77 13.90 -12.07
CA TYR A 84 0.53 13.62 -11.45
C TYR A 84 1.18 14.91 -10.96
N PRO A 85 1.64 15.00 -9.70
CA PRO A 85 2.38 16.17 -9.27
C PRO A 85 3.77 16.22 -9.93
N ILE A 86 4.35 17.43 -9.97
CA ILE A 86 5.60 17.69 -10.68
C ILE A 86 6.78 17.07 -9.90
N HIS A 87 7.73 16.47 -10.63
CA HIS A 87 8.92 15.76 -10.11
C HIS A 87 8.63 14.40 -9.44
N GLU A 88 7.47 13.83 -9.69
CA GLU A 88 7.12 12.46 -9.31
C GLU A 88 6.87 11.62 -10.57
N PRO A 89 6.83 10.28 -10.49
CA PRO A 89 6.54 9.43 -11.64
C PRO A 89 5.22 9.83 -12.32
N GLN A 90 5.27 10.11 -13.63
CA GLN A 90 4.11 10.55 -14.42
C GLN A 90 3.28 9.37 -14.96
N TYR A 91 3.30 8.25 -14.24
CA TYR A 91 2.63 7.00 -14.56
C TYR A 91 2.30 6.27 -13.26
N HIS A 92 1.39 5.31 -13.31
CA HIS A 92 1.14 4.38 -12.20
C HIS A 92 2.29 3.38 -12.09
N ILE A 93 2.79 3.14 -10.88
CA ILE A 93 3.87 2.19 -10.64
C ILE A 93 3.27 0.81 -10.39
N ASP A 94 3.31 -0.04 -11.41
CA ASP A 94 2.77 -1.39 -11.35
C ASP A 94 3.67 -2.37 -10.57
N PRO A 95 3.08 -3.42 -9.98
CA PRO A 95 3.78 -4.46 -9.23
C PRO A 95 4.72 -5.38 -10.03
#